data_AF-A0A6M1MKM7-F1
#
_entry.id   AF-A0A6M1MKM7-F1
#
_cell.length_a   1.000
_cell.length_b   1.000
_cell.length_c   1.000
_cell.angle_alpha   90.00
_cell.angle_beta   90.00
_cell.angle_gamma   90.00
#
_symmetry.space_group_name_H-M   'P 1'
#
loop_
_entity.id
_entity.type
_entity.pdbx_description
1 polymer ?
#
loop_
_entity_poly.entity_id
_entity_poly.type
_entity_poly.pdbx_seq_one_letter_code
_entity_poly.pdbx_strand_id
1 'polypeptide(L)'
;MAKEPEDEQPSGNENIRRVYALPAEMVERITKFQKDKGLASEVEAARRLIDEALKSRDNMQTIINRLLARLGQTKIAAEAARDVLVGHPLVVSVTFKADSVAFTLKDGGDATVYESGHVFAKPGDYSGEWVFDDNENKYAGGNFEVPF
;
A
#
# COMPACT_ATOMS: atom_id res chain seq x y z
N MET A 1 -27.65 32.69 8.14
CA MET A 1 -26.87 31.45 8.35
C MET A 1 -26.08 31.20 7.10
N ALA A 2 -24.78 31.49 7.13
CA ALA A 2 -23.87 31.19 6.03
C ALA A 2 -23.61 29.68 6.02
N LYS A 3 -23.79 29.05 4.86
CA LYS A 3 -23.49 27.63 4.64
C LYS A 3 -21.98 27.58 4.38
N GLU A 4 -21.22 26.95 5.28
CA GLU A 4 -19.81 26.67 5.07
C GLU A 4 -19.66 25.76 3.84
N PRO A 5 -18.66 25.98 2.97
CA PRO A 5 -18.46 25.14 1.80
C PRO A 5 -17.99 23.76 2.26
N GLU A 6 -18.69 22.72 1.81
CA GLU A 6 -18.31 21.33 1.97
C GLU A 6 -16.95 21.12 1.30
N ASP A 7 -15.93 20.75 2.08
CA ASP A 7 -14.63 20.30 1.57
C ASP A 7 -14.88 19.04 0.73
N GLU A 8 -14.94 19.20 -0.60
CA GLU A 8 -14.90 18.11 -1.55
C GLU A 8 -13.61 17.32 -1.29
N GLN A 9 -13.76 16.15 -0.66
CA GLN A 9 -12.68 15.19 -0.54
C GLN A 9 -12.15 14.89 -1.96
N PRO A 10 -10.83 15.03 -2.21
CA PRO A 10 -10.30 14.81 -3.54
C PRO A 10 -10.58 13.37 -3.94
N SER A 11 -11.37 13.22 -5.02
CA SER A 11 -11.56 11.94 -5.68
C SER A 11 -10.17 11.37 -5.99
N GLY A 12 -9.91 10.11 -5.61
CA GLY A 12 -8.58 9.49 -5.55
C GLY A 12 -7.85 9.30 -6.88
N ASN A 13 -8.06 10.16 -7.87
CA ASN A 13 -7.45 10.15 -9.19
C ASN A 13 -7.11 11.55 -9.74
N GLU A 14 -7.06 12.59 -8.92
CA GLU A 14 -6.60 13.92 -9.36
C GLU A 14 -5.07 13.95 -9.50
N ASN A 15 -4.58 13.99 -10.74
CA ASN A 15 -3.16 14.14 -11.03
C ASN A 15 -2.70 15.58 -10.71
N ILE A 16 -2.12 15.79 -9.52
CA ILE A 16 -1.51 17.06 -9.14
C ILE A 16 -0.12 17.19 -9.78
N ARG A 17 0.06 18.15 -10.70
CA ARG A 17 1.37 18.44 -11.33
C ARG A 17 2.19 19.38 -10.45
N ARG A 18 3.31 18.87 -9.92
CA ARG A 18 4.35 19.68 -9.25
C ARG A 18 5.66 19.61 -10.04
N VAL A 19 6.37 20.73 -10.15
CA VAL A 19 7.67 20.81 -10.86
C VAL A 19 8.77 21.00 -9.83
N TYR A 20 9.74 20.08 -9.82
CA TYR A 20 10.89 20.10 -8.93
C TYR A 20 12.18 20.20 -9.75
N ALA A 21 13.13 21.01 -9.30
CA ALA A 21 14.48 20.98 -9.83
C ALA A 21 15.24 19.82 -9.17
N LEU A 22 15.80 18.93 -9.99
CA LEU A 22 16.58 17.79 -9.52
C LEU A 22 18.07 17.99 -9.85
N PRO A 23 19.00 17.57 -8.98
CA PRO A 23 20.43 17.54 -9.28
C PRO A 23 20.74 16.71 -10.53
N ALA A 24 21.76 17.11 -11.29
CA ALA A 24 22.15 16.44 -12.54
C ALA A 24 22.41 14.93 -12.35
N GLU A 25 23.09 14.55 -11.26
CA GLU A 25 23.36 13.14 -10.94
C GLU A 25 22.08 12.31 -10.75
N MET A 26 21.00 12.90 -10.21
CA MET A 26 19.71 12.22 -10.08
C MET A 26 19.06 12.00 -11.44
N VAL A 27 19.13 13.01 -12.32
CA VAL A 27 18.61 12.92 -13.68
C VAL A 27 19.33 11.80 -14.44
N GLU A 28 20.65 11.72 -14.37
CA GLU A 28 21.43 10.64 -14.99
C GLU A 28 21.01 9.25 -14.49
N ARG A 29 20.78 9.10 -13.18
CA ARG A 29 20.28 7.85 -12.59
C ARG A 29 18.88 7.49 -13.09
N ILE A 30 18.00 8.48 -13.26
CA ILE A 30 16.65 8.28 -13.81
C ILE A 30 16.73 7.85 -15.29
N THR A 31 17.55 8.52 -16.10
CA THR A 31 17.74 8.17 -17.51
C THR A 31 18.32 6.76 -17.66
N LYS A 32 19.26 6.36 -16.79
CA LYS A 32 19.77 4.98 -16.75
C LYS A 32 18.67 3.98 -16.43
N PHE A 33 17.89 4.22 -15.38
CA PHE A 33 16.77 3.35 -15.00
C PHE A 33 15.71 3.25 -16.12
N GLN A 34 15.41 4.36 -16.81
CA GLN A 34 14.51 4.37 -17.96
C GLN A 34 14.99 3.42 -19.05
N LYS A 35 16.27 3.49 -19.43
CA LYS A 35 16.88 2.63 -20.45
C LYS A 35 16.87 1.17 -20.03
N ASP A 36 17.28 0.89 -18.80
CA ASP A 36 17.36 -0.47 -18.26
C ASP A 36 15.98 -1.17 -18.21
N LYS A 37 14.92 -0.39 -17.94
CA LYS A 37 13.53 -0.90 -17.85
C LYS A 37 12.70 -0.72 -19.11
N GLY A 38 13.26 -0.12 -20.17
CA GLY A 38 12.55 0.13 -21.44
C GLY A 38 11.33 1.04 -21.32
N LEU A 39 11.39 2.06 -20.46
CA LEU A 39 10.25 2.95 -20.18
C LEU A 39 10.09 4.05 -21.23
N ALA A 40 8.84 4.46 -21.48
CA ALA A 40 8.51 5.41 -22.55
C ALA A 40 9.03 6.83 -22.30
N SER A 41 9.21 7.22 -21.04
CA SER A 41 9.71 8.55 -20.69
C SER A 41 10.47 8.58 -19.36
N GLU A 42 11.34 9.58 -19.21
CA GLU A 42 12.01 9.89 -17.94
C GLU A 42 11.01 10.23 -16.83
N VAL A 43 9.88 10.85 -17.18
CA VAL A 43 8.81 11.17 -16.24
C VAL A 43 8.18 9.90 -15.66
N GLU A 44 7.93 8.90 -16.51
CA GLU A 44 7.43 7.60 -16.05
C GLU A 44 8.46 6.87 -15.18
N ALA A 45 9.74 6.92 -15.57
CA ALA A 45 10.85 6.39 -14.79
C ALA A 45 10.93 7.04 -13.39
N ALA A 46 10.87 8.37 -13.34
CA ALA A 46 10.87 9.12 -12.10
C ALA A 46 9.67 8.78 -11.21
N ARG A 47 8.46 8.68 -11.79
CA ARG A 47 7.26 8.27 -11.04
C ARG A 47 7.42 6.88 -10.43
N ARG A 48 7.91 5.90 -11.20
CA ARG A 48 8.12 4.53 -10.69
C ARG A 48 9.17 4.49 -9.58
N LEU A 49 10.28 5.22 -9.73
CA LEU A 49 11.33 5.31 -8.71
C LEU A 49 10.82 5.98 -7.43
N ILE A 50 10.02 7.04 -7.55
CA ILE A 50 9.42 7.71 -6.39
C ILE A 50 8.41 6.79 -5.71
N ASP A 51 7.55 6.13 -6.48
CA ASP A 51 6.57 5.16 -5.96
C ASP A 51 7.27 4.01 -5.21
N GLU A 52 8.32 3.42 -5.81
CA GLU A 52 9.12 2.37 -5.18
C GLU A 52 9.83 2.87 -3.91
N ALA A 53 10.39 4.08 -3.94
CA ALA A 53 11.02 4.68 -2.77
C ALA A 53 10.02 4.95 -1.64
N LEU A 54 8.82 5.45 -1.96
CA LEU A 54 7.76 5.66 -0.96
C LEU A 54 7.28 4.32 -0.39
N LYS A 55 7.07 3.32 -1.25
CA LYS A 55 6.67 1.97 -0.82
C LYS A 55 7.73 1.28 0.03
N SER A 56 9.01 1.57 -0.19
CA SER A 56 10.09 1.04 0.66
C SER A 56 10.09 1.58 2.09
N ARG A 57 9.38 2.69 2.35
CA ARG A 57 9.21 3.25 3.70
C ARG A 57 7.96 2.72 4.41
N ASP A 58 7.18 1.88 3.74
CA ASP A 58 6.03 1.25 4.37
C ASP A 58 6.44 0.25 5.46
N ASN A 59 5.49 -0.07 6.31
CA ASN A 59 5.62 -1.13 7.29
C ASN A 59 4.41 -2.06 7.15
N MET A 60 4.41 -3.16 7.90
CA MET A 60 3.31 -4.12 7.86
C MET A 60 1.94 -3.45 8.05
N GLN A 61 1.87 -2.47 8.96
CA GLN A 61 0.63 -1.81 9.28
C GLN A 61 0.10 -0.95 8.13
N THR A 62 0.96 -0.16 7.48
CA THR A 62 0.54 0.66 6.34
C THR A 62 0.12 -0.19 5.14
N ILE A 63 0.77 -1.34 4.93
CA ILE A 63 0.40 -2.30 3.88
C ILE A 63 -0.98 -2.90 4.15
N ILE A 64 -1.22 -3.38 5.37
CA ILE A 64 -2.52 -3.95 5.77
C ILE A 64 -3.63 -2.91 5.64
N ASN A 65 -3.42 -1.68 6.13
CA ASN A 65 -4.42 -0.62 6.03
C ASN A 65 -4.78 -0.27 4.58
N ARG A 66 -3.79 -0.20 3.68
CA ARG A 66 -4.08 -0.01 2.24
C ARG A 66 -4.85 -1.18 1.65
N LEU A 67 -4.51 -2.42 2.04
CA LEU A 67 -5.20 -3.61 1.57
C LEU A 67 -6.66 -3.65 2.05
N LEU A 68 -6.92 -3.33 3.33
CA LEU A 68 -8.26 -3.20 3.89
C LEU A 68 -9.07 -2.10 3.20
N ALA A 69 -8.47 -0.93 2.96
CA ALA A 69 -9.13 0.16 2.25
C ALA A 69 -9.53 -0.25 0.83
N ARG A 70 -8.65 -0.95 0.10
CA ARG A 70 -8.97 -1.49 -1.24
C ARG A 70 -10.02 -2.60 -1.18
N LEU A 71 -9.95 -3.48 -0.19
CA LEU A 71 -10.94 -4.52 0.03
C LEU A 71 -12.33 -3.95 0.32
N GLY A 72 -12.41 -2.82 1.04
CA GLY A 72 -13.66 -2.10 1.27
C GLY A 72 -14.35 -1.66 -0.03
N GLN A 73 -13.56 -1.37 -1.08
CA GLN A 73 -14.04 -0.94 -2.40
C GLN A 73 -14.40 -2.11 -3.31
N THR A 74 -13.55 -3.15 -3.40
CA THR A 74 -13.74 -4.27 -4.35
C THR A 74 -14.57 -5.40 -3.77
N LYS A 75 -14.57 -5.58 -2.44
CA LYS A 75 -15.14 -6.73 -1.71
C LYS A 75 -14.55 -8.09 -2.08
N ILE A 76 -13.49 -8.13 -2.88
CA ILE A 76 -12.79 -9.34 -3.31
C ILE A 76 -11.33 -9.24 -2.90
N ALA A 77 -10.85 -10.16 -2.06
CA ALA A 77 -9.50 -10.10 -1.48
C ALA A 77 -8.42 -10.28 -2.54
N ALA A 78 -8.66 -11.14 -3.54
CA ALA A 78 -7.71 -11.36 -4.62
C ALA A 78 -7.47 -10.11 -5.48
N GLU A 79 -8.51 -9.32 -5.74
CA GLU A 79 -8.38 -8.06 -6.50
C GLU A 79 -7.65 -7.00 -5.69
N ALA A 80 -8.04 -6.81 -4.43
CA ALA A 80 -7.39 -5.85 -3.54
C ALA A 80 -5.90 -6.16 -3.35
N ALA A 81 -5.56 -7.45 -3.20
CA ALA A 81 -4.17 -7.90 -3.09
C ALA A 81 -3.37 -7.72 -4.38
N ARG A 82 -4.00 -7.90 -5.55
CA ARG A 82 -3.34 -7.63 -6.83
C ARG A 82 -2.91 -6.16 -6.93
N ASP A 83 -3.76 -5.24 -6.47
CA ASP A 83 -3.48 -3.81 -6.58
C ASP A 83 -2.45 -3.31 -5.55
N VAL A 84 -2.45 -3.90 -4.35
CA VAL A 84 -1.63 -3.41 -3.23
C VAL A 84 -0.33 -4.20 -3.04
N LEU A 85 -0.39 -5.53 -3.13
CA LEU A 85 0.73 -6.41 -2.75
C LEU A 85 1.63 -6.77 -3.93
N VAL A 86 1.05 -6.93 -5.13
CA VAL A 86 1.84 -7.33 -6.31
C VAL A 86 2.76 -6.18 -6.72
N GLY A 87 4.06 -6.46 -6.74
CA GLY A 87 5.09 -5.46 -7.02
C GLY A 87 5.43 -4.56 -5.84
N HIS A 88 4.91 -4.84 -4.63
CA HIS A 88 5.31 -4.12 -3.43
C HIS A 88 6.75 -4.51 -3.03
N PRO A 89 7.68 -3.55 -2.84
CA PRO A 89 9.10 -3.83 -2.62
C PRO A 89 9.39 -4.58 -1.33
N LEU A 90 8.49 -4.51 -0.34
CA LEU A 90 8.63 -5.21 0.95
C LEU A 90 7.96 -6.58 0.96
N VAL A 91 7.14 -6.93 -0.03
CA VAL A 91 6.44 -8.21 -0.08
C VAL A 91 7.31 -9.24 -0.80
N VAL A 92 7.50 -10.40 -0.18
CA VAL A 92 8.28 -11.53 -0.71
C VAL A 92 7.38 -12.56 -1.37
N SER A 93 6.24 -12.85 -0.76
CA SER A 93 5.31 -13.85 -1.25
C SER A 93 3.87 -13.40 -1.04
N VAL A 94 2.98 -13.85 -1.93
CA VAL A 94 1.53 -13.67 -1.82
C VAL A 94 0.88 -15.01 -2.14
N THR A 95 0.01 -15.47 -1.26
CA THR A 95 -0.77 -16.70 -1.42
C THR A 95 -2.24 -16.34 -1.44
N PHE A 96 -2.89 -16.60 -2.57
CA PHE A 96 -4.33 -16.43 -2.74
C PHE A 96 -5.04 -17.70 -2.28
N LYS A 97 -5.99 -17.55 -1.35
CA LYS A 97 -6.89 -18.61 -0.89
C LYS A 97 -8.32 -18.27 -1.33
N ALA A 98 -9.27 -19.13 -0.97
CA ALA A 98 -10.67 -18.99 -1.41
C ALA A 98 -11.34 -17.70 -0.89
N ASP A 99 -11.06 -17.31 0.34
CA ASP A 99 -11.71 -16.22 1.08
C ASP A 99 -10.72 -15.24 1.73
N SER A 100 -9.43 -15.40 1.41
CA SER A 100 -8.34 -14.73 2.11
C SER A 100 -7.09 -14.63 1.25
N VAL A 101 -6.25 -13.66 1.59
CA VAL A 101 -4.91 -13.51 1.02
C VAL A 101 -3.90 -13.48 2.16
N ALA A 102 -2.88 -14.33 2.05
CA ALA A 102 -1.74 -14.33 2.95
C ALA A 102 -0.52 -13.75 2.24
N PHE A 103 0.31 -12.99 2.95
CA PHE A 103 1.56 -12.44 2.40
C PHE A 103 2.66 -12.40 3.45
N THR A 104 3.90 -12.51 2.97
CA THR A 104 5.12 -12.45 3.77
C THR A 104 5.93 -11.23 3.37
N LEU A 105 6.46 -10.51 4.35
CA LEU A 105 7.32 -9.36 4.19
C LEU A 105 8.81 -9.74 4.28
N LYS A 106 9.68 -8.87 3.76
CA LYS A 106 11.15 -9.08 3.75
C LYS A 106 11.78 -9.18 5.13
N ASP A 107 11.17 -8.58 6.14
CA ASP A 107 11.59 -8.63 7.54
C ASP A 107 11.14 -9.91 8.26
N GLY A 108 10.47 -10.83 7.53
CA GLY A 108 9.94 -12.07 8.08
C GLY A 108 8.54 -11.94 8.68
N GLY A 109 7.92 -10.77 8.64
CA GLY A 109 6.56 -10.59 9.11
C GLY A 109 5.54 -11.21 8.14
N ASP A 110 4.52 -11.89 8.68
CA ASP A 110 3.45 -12.50 7.90
C ASP A 110 2.09 -11.89 8.24
N ALA A 111 1.18 -11.80 7.27
CA ALA A 111 -0.20 -11.44 7.53
C ALA A 111 -1.18 -12.20 6.64
N THR A 112 -2.38 -12.44 7.16
CA THR A 112 -3.52 -12.99 6.42
C THR A 112 -4.71 -12.06 6.57
N VAL A 113 -5.23 -11.59 5.43
CA VAL A 113 -6.41 -10.71 5.36
C VAL A 113 -7.56 -11.49 4.71
N TYR A 114 -8.70 -11.52 5.39
CA TYR A 114 -9.92 -12.20 4.95
C TYR A 114 -10.88 -11.21 4.28
N GLU A 115 -11.72 -11.69 3.37
CA GLU A 115 -12.76 -10.86 2.70
C GLU A 115 -13.75 -10.23 3.69
N SER A 116 -13.94 -10.87 4.84
CA SER A 116 -14.72 -10.38 5.98
C SER A 116 -14.11 -9.14 6.66
N GLY A 117 -12.91 -8.73 6.26
CA GLY A 117 -12.14 -7.66 6.87
C GLY A 117 -11.29 -8.11 8.06
N HIS A 118 -11.44 -9.35 8.53
CA HIS A 118 -10.59 -9.88 9.61
C HIS A 118 -9.13 -10.00 9.16
N VAL A 119 -8.20 -9.67 10.07
CA VAL A 119 -6.77 -9.74 9.81
C VAL A 119 -6.05 -10.46 10.94
N PHE A 120 -5.21 -11.42 10.57
CA PHE A 120 -4.21 -12.02 11.44
C PHE A 120 -2.84 -11.55 11.01
N ALA A 121 -2.08 -10.95 11.90
CA ALA A 121 -0.74 -10.46 11.62
C ALA A 121 0.27 -11.07 12.58
N LYS A 122 1.47 -11.29 12.07
CA LYS A 122 2.63 -11.80 12.80
C LYS A 122 3.86 -10.96 12.46
N PRO A 123 4.05 -9.80 13.10
CA PRO A 123 5.28 -9.03 12.93
C PRO A 123 6.44 -9.74 13.64
N GLY A 124 7.23 -10.51 12.89
CA GLY A 124 8.32 -11.31 13.43
C GLY A 124 7.82 -12.48 14.28
N ASP A 125 8.34 -12.62 15.51
CA ASP A 125 8.01 -13.74 16.41
C ASP A 125 6.69 -13.53 17.19
N TYR A 126 6.10 -12.33 17.13
CA TYR A 126 4.85 -12.03 17.82
C TYR A 126 3.66 -12.35 16.93
N SER A 127 2.61 -12.94 17.49
CA SER A 127 1.33 -13.13 16.82
C SER A 127 0.21 -12.48 17.60
N GLY A 128 -0.68 -11.79 16.92
CA GLY A 128 -1.79 -11.07 17.53
C GLY A 128 -2.93 -10.86 16.55
N GLU A 129 -4.07 -10.45 17.10
CA GLU A 129 -5.21 -10.03 16.30
C GLU A 129 -5.06 -8.55 15.93
N TRP A 130 -5.55 -8.21 14.75
CA TRP A 130 -5.63 -6.84 14.31
C TRP A 130 -6.74 -6.10 15.06
N VAL A 131 -6.42 -4.96 15.65
CA VAL A 131 -7.38 -4.10 16.33
C VAL A 131 -7.87 -3.05 15.33
N PHE A 132 -9.15 -3.11 14.97
CA PHE A 132 -9.76 -2.17 14.04
C PHE A 132 -9.96 -0.81 14.69
N ASP A 133 -9.70 0.26 13.95
CA ASP A 133 -9.97 1.63 14.43
C ASP A 133 -11.49 1.88 14.53
N ASP A 134 -12.27 1.22 13.68
CA ASP A 134 -13.74 1.25 13.68
C ASP A 134 -14.30 -0.17 13.58
N ASN A 135 -14.99 -0.61 14.64
CA ASN A 135 -15.61 -1.93 14.70
C ASN A 135 -16.82 -2.08 13.77
N GLU A 136 -17.51 -0.98 13.42
CA GLU A 136 -18.61 -0.97 12.46
C GLU A 136 -18.07 -0.98 11.02
N ASN A 137 -16.90 -0.37 10.80
CA ASN A 137 -16.21 -0.35 9.51
C ASN A 137 -14.78 -0.91 9.59
N LYS A 138 -14.67 -2.24 9.54
CA LYS A 138 -13.39 -2.97 9.54
C LYS A 138 -12.45 -2.61 8.37
N TYR A 139 -12.92 -1.88 7.36
CA TYR A 139 -12.13 -1.43 6.21
C TYR A 139 -11.50 -0.05 6.43
N ALA A 140 -11.84 0.64 7.52
CA ALA A 140 -11.24 1.92 7.91
C ALA A 140 -9.76 1.81 8.32
N GLY A 141 -9.31 0.57 8.59
CA GLY A 141 -7.96 0.28 9.02
C GLY A 141 -7.91 -0.11 10.49
N GLY A 142 -6.70 -0.14 11.02
CA GLY A 142 -6.44 -0.47 12.41
C GLY A 142 -4.95 -0.56 12.68
N ASN A 143 -4.63 -1.19 13.80
CA ASN A 143 -3.28 -1.32 14.31
C ASN A 143 -3.06 -2.72 14.88
N PHE A 144 -1.79 -3.13 14.90
CA PHE A 144 -1.38 -4.32 15.64
C PHE A 144 -1.03 -3.91 17.07
N GLU A 145 -1.84 -4.34 18.04
CA GLU A 145 -1.47 -4.19 19.45
C GLU A 145 -0.60 -5.38 19.86
N VAL A 146 0.64 -5.09 20.25
CA VAL A 146 1.51 -6.09 20.86
C VAL A 146 1.13 -6.18 22.34
N PRO A 147 0.69 -7.35 22.86
CA PRO A 147 0.52 -7.51 24.29
C PRO A 147 1.90 -7.37 24.96
N PHE A 148 2.02 -6.40 25.86
CA PHE A 148 3.22 -6.15 26.68
C PHE A 148 3.53 -7.32 27.63
#